data_AF-A0ABD5S3A5-F1
#
_entry.id   AF-A0ABD5S3A5-F1
#
_cell.length_a   1.000
_cell.length_b   1.000
_cell.length_c   1.000
_cell.angle_alpha   90.00
_cell.angle_beta   90.00
_cell.angle_gamma   90.00
#
_symmetry.space_group_name_H-M   'P 1'
#
loop_
_entity.id
_entity.type
_entity.pdbx_description
1 polymer ?
#
loop_
_entity_poly.entity_id
_entity_poly.type
_entity_poly.pdbx_seq_one_letter_code
_entity_poly.pdbx_strand_id
1 'polypeptide(L)' 'MPIFDHVLLPVATEDDAEATCAALEPHLERVERVTAVHVIEKREGAVDKAPPEKRRSDAAAYLSVVEARLEDA' A
#
# COMPACT_ATOMS: atom_id res chain seq x y z
N MET A 1 1.26 -19.71 14.07
CA MET A 1 1.28 -18.72 12.98
C MET A 1 2.64 -18.79 12.33
N PRO A 2 2.74 -19.38 11.14
CA PRO A 2 3.78 -19.03 10.19
C PRO A 2 3.95 -17.50 10.08
N ILE A 3 5.19 -17.05 9.92
CA ILE A 3 5.55 -15.62 9.93
C ILE A 3 4.96 -14.81 8.77
N PHE A 4 4.43 -15.47 7.73
CA PHE A 4 3.93 -14.83 6.52
C PHE A 4 2.41 -14.99 6.32
N ASP A 5 1.67 -15.48 7.31
CA ASP A 5 0.20 -15.60 7.21
C ASP A 5 -0.48 -14.22 7.12
N HIS A 6 0.12 -13.20 7.76
CA HIS A 6 -0.40 -11.84 7.76
C HIS A 6 0.69 -10.86 7.33
N VAL A 7 0.55 -10.33 6.12
CA VAL A 7 1.49 -9.37 5.53
C VAL A 7 1.00 -7.94 5.77
N LEU A 8 1.91 -7.07 6.24
CA LEU A 8 1.72 -5.63 6.24
C LEU A 8 2.33 -5.07 4.94
N LEU A 9 1.54 -4.35 4.15
CA LEU A 9 1.92 -3.87 2.82
C LEU A 9 1.99 -2.33 2.81
N PRO A 10 3.16 -1.72 3.04
CA PRO A 10 3.32 -0.27 2.95
C PRO A 10 3.29 0.20 1.50
N VAL A 11 2.54 1.26 1.22
CA VAL A 11 2.49 1.90 -0.11
C VAL A 11 2.48 3.44 0.01
N ALA A 12 3.30 4.12 -0.77
CA ALA A 12 3.46 5.58 -0.71
C ALA A 12 2.68 6.33 -1.79
N THR A 13 2.54 5.73 -2.97
CA THR A 13 1.87 6.31 -4.14
C THR A 13 1.10 5.24 -4.90
N GLU A 14 0.37 5.64 -5.93
CA GLU A 14 -0.28 4.74 -6.87
C GLU A 14 0.73 3.81 -7.56
N ASP A 15 1.79 4.36 -8.18
CA ASP A 15 2.86 3.57 -8.81
C ASP A 15 3.53 2.59 -7.83
N ASP A 16 3.73 3.02 -6.58
CA ASP A 16 4.31 2.17 -5.54
C ASP A 16 3.35 1.04 -5.15
N ALA A 17 2.04 1.32 -5.07
CA ALA A 17 1.03 0.30 -4.84
C ALA A 17 0.99 -0.74 -5.96
N GLU A 18 1.04 -0.30 -7.24
CA GLU A 18 1.10 -1.22 -8.38
C GLU A 18 2.34 -2.13 -8.33
N ALA A 19 3.52 -1.51 -8.16
CA ALA A 19 4.79 -2.23 -8.13
C ALA A 19 4.86 -3.21 -6.95
N THR A 20 4.39 -2.79 -5.78
CA THR A 20 4.39 -3.58 -4.57
C THR A 20 3.41 -4.76 -4.65
N CYS A 21 2.20 -4.54 -5.18
CA CYS A 21 1.24 -5.63 -5.43
C CYS A 21 1.79 -6.65 -6.44
N ALA A 22 2.39 -6.20 -7.54
CA ALA A 22 3.01 -7.09 -8.53
C ALA A 22 4.14 -7.93 -7.92
N ALA A 23 4.92 -7.37 -6.99
CA ALA A 23 5.96 -8.11 -6.29
C ALA A 23 5.40 -9.11 -5.26
N LEU A 24 4.24 -8.83 -4.67
CA LEU A 24 3.58 -9.70 -3.69
C LEU A 24 2.86 -10.89 -4.35
N GLU A 25 2.33 -10.70 -5.56
CA GLU A 25 1.50 -11.67 -6.30
C GLU A 25 2.03 -13.12 -6.29
N PRO A 26 3.33 -13.40 -6.54
CA PRO A 26 3.86 -14.77 -6.52
C PRO A 26 3.85 -15.45 -5.15
N HIS A 27 3.53 -14.72 -4.09
CA HIS A 27 3.56 -15.18 -2.70
C HIS A 27 2.17 -15.32 -2.08
N LEU A 28 1.10 -14.88 -2.76
CA LEU A 28 -0.25 -14.79 -2.19
C LEU A 28 -0.83 -16.15 -1.75
N GLU A 29 -0.46 -17.26 -2.39
CA GLU A 29 -0.89 -18.61 -1.97
C GLU A 29 -0.51 -18.95 -0.52
N ARG A 30 0.48 -18.25 0.05
CA ARG A 30 1.00 -18.47 1.40
C ARG A 30 0.56 -17.39 2.39
N VAL A 31 -0.27 -16.45 1.96
CA VAL A 31 -0.71 -15.28 2.73
C VAL A 31 -2.21 -15.40 2.97
N GLU A 32 -2.61 -15.43 4.24
CA GLU A 32 -4.05 -15.47 4.62
C GLU A 32 -4.65 -14.06 4.70
N ARG A 33 -3.82 -13.06 5.00
CA ARG A 33 -4.27 -11.69 5.21
C ARG A 33 -3.23 -10.68 4.75
N VAL A 34 -3.70 -9.63 4.06
CA VAL A 34 -2.91 -8.43 3.78
C VAL A 34 -3.50 -7.26 4.57
N THR A 35 -2.65 -6.38 5.09
CA THR A 35 -3.05 -5.08 5.62
C THR A 35 -2.22 -4.01 4.96
N ALA A 36 -2.84 -3.28 4.03
CA ALA A 36 -2.20 -2.18 3.34
C ALA A 36 -2.15 -0.94 4.24
N VAL A 37 -1.04 -0.23 4.21
CA VAL A 37 -0.86 1.02 4.95
C VAL A 37 -0.27 2.09 4.05
N HIS A 38 -0.93 3.24 3.97
CA HIS A 38 -0.39 4.38 3.24
C HIS A 38 0.76 5.02 4.04
N VAL A 39 1.92 5.15 3.41
CA VAL A 39 3.12 5.76 3.98
C VAL A 39 3.34 7.14 3.38
N ILE A 40 3.54 8.14 4.23
CA ILE A 40 3.91 9.49 3.80
C ILE A 40 5.43 9.61 3.87
N GLU A 41 6.09 9.58 2.72
CA GLU A 41 7.52 9.80 2.64
C GLU A 41 7.89 11.20 3.14
N LYS A 42 8.84 11.27 4.07
CA LYS A 42 9.50 12.53 4.43
C LYS A 42 10.80 12.61 3.67
N ARG A 43 10.98 13.68 2.88
CA ARG A 43 12.26 14.02 2.26
C ARG A 43 12.72 15.36 2.79
N GLU A 44 14.02 15.47 3.06
CA GLU A 44 14.62 16.71 3.50
C GLU A 44 14.41 17.79 2.42
N GLY A 45 13.86 18.94 2.80
CA GLY A 45 13.56 20.05 1.88
C GLY A 45 12.23 19.95 1.10
N ALA A 46 11.46 18.86 1.22
CA ALA A 46 10.14 18.77 0.60
C ALA A 46 9.10 19.64 1.34
N VAL A 47 8.23 20.31 0.58
CA VAL A 47 7.12 21.10 1.14
C VAL A 47 6.05 20.14 1.67
N ASP A 48 6.22 19.71 2.91
CA ASP A 48 5.26 18.87 3.62
C ASP A 48 4.09 19.69 4.16
N LYS A 49 3.25 20.20 3.25
CA LYS A 49 2.12 21.09 3.58
C LYS A 49 0.75 20.57 3.14
N ALA A 50 0.64 19.31 2.73
CA ALA A 50 -0.66 18.74 2.40
C ALA A 50 -1.57 18.73 3.64
N PRO A 51 -2.78 19.30 3.58
CA PRO A 51 -3.71 19.25 4.70
C PRO A 51 -4.18 17.82 4.96
N PRO A 52 -4.65 17.49 6.19
CA PRO A 52 -5.10 16.15 6.54
C PRO A 52 -6.15 15.57 5.59
N GLU A 53 -7.07 16.38 5.08
CA GLU A 53 -8.12 15.98 4.14
C GLU A 53 -7.53 15.49 2.83
N LYS A 54 -6.53 16.21 2.30
CA LYS A 54 -5.82 15.81 1.08
C LYS A 54 -5.09 14.49 1.30
N ARG A 55 -4.39 14.33 2.42
CA ARG A 55 -3.72 13.07 2.78
C ARG A 55 -4.68 11.89 2.89
N ARG A 56 -5.88 12.10 3.44
CA ARG A 56 -6.92 11.06 3.48
C ARG A 56 -7.42 10.70 2.08
N SER A 57 -7.62 11.69 1.21
CA SER A 57 -8.01 11.46 -0.17
C SER A 57 -6.94 10.71 -0.96
N ASP A 58 -5.67 11.07 -0.79
CA ASP A 58 -4.54 10.41 -1.45
C ASP A 58 -4.40 8.97 -0.94
N ALA A 59 -4.51 8.76 0.38
CA ALA A 59 -4.52 7.41 0.96
C ALA A 59 -5.66 6.55 0.40
N ALA A 60 -6.88 7.08 0.29
CA ALA A 60 -8.01 6.35 -0.27
C ALA A 60 -7.76 5.96 -1.75
N ALA A 61 -7.21 6.87 -2.55
CA ALA A 61 -6.87 6.59 -3.94
C ALA A 61 -5.82 5.46 -4.03
N TYR A 62 -4.70 5.57 -3.30
CA TYR A 62 -3.62 4.59 -3.39
C TYR A 62 -4.00 3.22 -2.80
N LEU A 63 -4.79 3.19 -1.72
CA LEU A 63 -5.28 1.94 -1.15
C LEU A 63 -6.29 1.24 -2.07
N SER A 64 -7.10 1.99 -2.84
CA SER A 64 -8.03 1.39 -3.81
C SER A 64 -7.32 0.61 -4.92
N VAL A 65 -6.09 1.00 -5.28
CA VAL A 65 -5.24 0.26 -6.23
C VAL A 65 -4.84 -1.09 -5.63
N VAL A 66 -4.50 -1.13 -4.34
CA VAL A 66 -4.17 -2.38 -3.64
C VAL A 66 -5.40 -3.28 -3.56
N GLU A 67 -6.57 -2.73 -3.22
CA GLU A 67 -7.84 -3.47 -3.19
C GLU A 67 -8.12 -4.11 -4.55
N ALA A 68 -8.13 -3.32 -5.62
CA ALA A 68 -8.39 -3.83 -6.97
C ALA A 68 -7.39 -4.92 -7.39
N ARG A 69 -6.09 -4.71 -7.13
CA ARG A 69 -5.03 -5.65 -7.52
C ARG A 69 -5.09 -6.98 -6.78
N LEU A 70 -5.57 -7.01 -5.55
CA LEU A 70 -5.65 -8.21 -4.72
C LEU A 70 -7.01 -8.91 -4.79
N GLU A 71 -8.07 -8.23 -5.22
CA GLU A 71 -9.35 -8.88 -5.56
C GLU A 71 -9.25 -9.71 -6.86
N ASP A 72 -8.39 -9.29 -7.79
CA ASP A 72 -8.16 -9.97 -9.07
C ASP A 72 -7.14 -11.13 -9.03
N ALA A 73 -6.44 -11.33 -7.89
CA ALA A 73 -5.32 -12.27 -7.74
C ALA A 73 -5.71 -13.56 -7.01
#